data_AF-A0A2X5NL85-F1
#
_entry.id   AF-A0A2X5NL85-F1
#
_cell.length_a   1.000
_cell.length_b   1.000
_cell.length_c   1.000
_cell.angle_alpha   90.00
_cell.angle_beta   90.00
_cell.angle_gamma   90.00
#
_symmetry.space_group_name_H-M   'P 1'
#
loop_
_entity.id
_entity.type
_entity.pdbx_description
1 polymer ?
#
loop_
_entity_poly.entity_id
_entity_poly.type
_entity_poly.pdbx_seq_one_letter_code
_entity_poly.pdbx_strand_id
1 'polypeptide(L)'
;MQEKAGIAGYIHHYVTIGELCDRLPEIDGWAEPEPPKFHFPPGRSLKGTEIAREALDKRHVIEICPFRAWVLSLHDTKEYDLANALNLGIMADLVYAAEAKNPTIDYFFRQKCQDLSCLPQLAEFPNYFHTLAVDVPFRERYQPPLYMNTGEGAQGEGDTRLFTVECASHVLVAWCGTDSLLNFRTDVSFGPKRCPAELGGMGNVHGGFLEAYQLAKRKFGDKFNLRALRTSLDNRKSLFICGHSLGGALALLYAAEMKAFNPVLSTYGMPRTFSRLAAYMQRDITHYRHANDNDMVTQIPPEVDLDSELYEKLGWLGDKLGFDG
;
A
#
# COMPACT_ATOMS: atom_id res chain seq x y z
N MET A 1 3.57 -33.88 -5.82
CA MET A 1 3.89 -34.58 -7.09
C MET A 1 5.18 -35.38 -6.99
N GLN A 2 6.25 -34.77 -6.46
CA GLN A 2 7.53 -35.44 -6.16
C GLN A 2 7.40 -36.79 -5.44
N GLU A 3 6.60 -36.89 -4.38
CA GLU A 3 6.39 -38.14 -3.64
C GLU A 3 5.79 -39.25 -4.51
N LYS A 4 4.77 -38.93 -5.33
CA LYS A 4 4.16 -39.88 -6.27
C LYS A 4 5.16 -40.36 -7.33
N ALA A 5 6.01 -39.46 -7.83
CA ALA A 5 7.07 -39.80 -8.77
C ALA A 5 8.10 -40.74 -8.13
N GLY A 6 8.49 -40.47 -6.88
CA GLY A 6 9.41 -41.33 -6.11
C GLY A 6 8.86 -42.74 -5.91
N ILE A 7 7.59 -42.88 -5.52
CA ILE A 7 6.93 -44.19 -5.35
C ILE A 7 6.92 -44.99 -6.66
N ALA A 8 6.78 -44.32 -7.81
CA ALA A 8 6.78 -44.95 -9.13
C ALA A 8 8.19 -45.23 -9.69
N GLY A 9 9.27 -44.89 -8.96
CA GLY A 9 10.64 -45.00 -9.43
C GLY A 9 11.03 -43.99 -10.51
N TYR A 10 10.28 -42.89 -10.64
CA TYR A 10 10.52 -41.84 -11.62
C TYR A 10 11.41 -40.75 -11.04
N ILE A 11 12.22 -40.13 -11.91
CA ILE A 11 13.03 -38.97 -11.52
C ILE A 11 12.17 -37.71 -11.68
N HIS A 12 11.94 -37.01 -10.58
CA HIS A 12 11.19 -35.76 -10.55
C HIS A 12 12.11 -34.56 -10.75
N HIS A 13 11.65 -33.62 -11.58
CA HIS A 13 12.28 -32.33 -11.81
C HIS A 13 11.27 -31.23 -11.57
N TYR A 14 11.61 -30.25 -10.74
CA TYR A 14 10.87 -29.01 -10.63
C TYR A 14 11.58 -27.94 -11.44
N VAL A 15 10.89 -27.38 -12.43
CA VAL A 15 11.49 -26.45 -13.40
C VAL A 15 10.63 -25.21 -13.57
N THR A 16 11.27 -24.10 -13.86
CA THR A 16 10.59 -22.84 -14.16
C THR A 16 10.40 -22.67 -15.67
N ILE A 17 9.50 -21.77 -16.09
CA ILE A 17 9.24 -21.56 -17.52
C ILE A 17 10.53 -21.15 -18.28
N GLY A 18 11.40 -20.36 -17.64
CA GLY A 18 12.66 -19.93 -18.23
C GLY A 18 13.63 -21.07 -18.48
N GLU A 19 13.51 -22.19 -17.79
CA GLU A 19 14.35 -23.38 -18.00
C GLU A 19 13.83 -24.31 -19.09
N LEU A 20 12.64 -24.02 -19.65
CA LEU A 20 12.01 -24.80 -20.70
C LEU A 20 11.93 -24.06 -22.04
N CYS A 21 11.82 -22.73 -22.00
CA CYS A 21 11.77 -21.91 -23.21
C CYS A 21 13.16 -21.72 -23.83
N ASP A 22 13.22 -21.50 -25.14
CA ASP A 22 14.44 -21.14 -25.90
C ASP A 22 14.58 -19.62 -26.13
N ARG A 23 13.54 -18.86 -25.78
CA ARG A 23 13.47 -17.40 -25.83
C ARG A 23 12.64 -16.83 -24.69
N LEU A 24 12.86 -15.55 -24.38
CA LEU A 24 11.99 -14.83 -23.44
C LEU A 24 10.60 -14.62 -24.07
N PRO A 25 9.51 -14.80 -23.32
CA PRO A 25 8.19 -14.35 -23.76
C PRO A 25 8.15 -12.82 -23.79
N GLU A 26 7.23 -12.27 -24.58
CA GLU A 26 6.85 -10.87 -24.45
C GLU A 26 6.17 -10.68 -23.09
N ILE A 27 6.65 -9.71 -22.30
CA ILE A 27 6.11 -9.39 -20.99
C ILE A 27 5.63 -7.94 -21.02
N ASP A 28 4.32 -7.77 -21.16
CA ASP A 28 3.70 -6.45 -21.18
C ASP A 28 4.10 -5.61 -19.95
N GLY A 29 4.49 -4.37 -20.21
CA GLY A 29 4.91 -3.41 -19.19
C GLY A 29 6.23 -3.76 -18.49
N TRP A 30 7.03 -4.69 -19.03
CA TRP A 30 8.35 -5.01 -18.48
C TRP A 30 9.44 -4.14 -19.10
N ALA A 31 9.96 -3.20 -18.33
CA ALA A 31 11.02 -2.29 -18.75
C ALA A 31 12.42 -2.67 -18.23
N GLU A 32 12.53 -3.73 -17.43
CA GLU A 32 13.80 -4.13 -16.85
C GLU A 32 14.70 -4.87 -17.83
N PRO A 33 16.03 -4.69 -17.70
CA PRO A 33 16.99 -5.39 -18.55
C PRO A 33 16.99 -6.91 -18.30
N GLU A 34 16.69 -7.34 -17.07
CA GLU A 34 16.64 -8.74 -16.68
C GLU A 34 15.19 -9.22 -16.58
N PRO A 35 14.89 -10.48 -16.99
CA PRO A 35 13.59 -11.08 -16.78
C PRO A 35 13.33 -11.38 -15.28
N PRO A 36 12.09 -11.70 -14.89
CA PRO A 36 11.74 -12.04 -13.51
C PRO A 36 12.57 -13.21 -12.99
N LYS A 37 13.48 -12.94 -12.03
CA LYS A 37 14.55 -13.86 -11.62
C LYS A 37 14.08 -15.24 -11.16
N PHE A 38 12.94 -15.30 -10.48
CA PHE A 38 12.39 -16.57 -10.02
C PHE A 38 11.99 -17.47 -11.20
N HIS A 39 11.35 -16.90 -12.22
CA HIS A 39 10.89 -17.64 -13.41
C HIS A 39 11.98 -17.83 -14.46
N PHE A 40 12.98 -16.95 -14.45
CA PHE A 40 14.14 -16.94 -15.33
C PHE A 40 15.42 -16.89 -14.48
N PRO A 41 15.79 -18.01 -13.83
CA PRO A 41 16.98 -18.07 -12.99
C PRO A 41 18.27 -17.77 -13.79
N PRO A 42 19.14 -16.88 -13.29
CA PRO A 42 20.42 -16.58 -13.93
C PRO A 42 21.27 -17.83 -14.16
N GLY A 43 21.86 -17.96 -15.34
CA GLY A 43 22.73 -19.08 -15.69
C GLY A 43 22.03 -20.39 -16.06
N ARG A 44 20.73 -20.55 -15.78
CA ARG A 44 19.89 -21.71 -16.16
C ARG A 44 18.86 -21.39 -17.24
N SER A 45 18.41 -20.14 -17.30
CA SER A 45 17.40 -19.70 -18.26
C SER A 45 17.84 -19.91 -19.71
N LEU A 46 16.89 -20.32 -20.54
CA LEU A 46 17.00 -20.52 -21.98
C LEU A 46 17.97 -21.62 -22.42
N LYS A 47 18.34 -22.52 -21.51
CA LYS A 47 19.29 -23.62 -21.77
C LYS A 47 18.63 -24.99 -21.79
N GLY A 48 17.34 -25.08 -21.50
CA GLY A 48 16.66 -26.36 -21.27
C GLY A 48 16.92 -26.91 -19.86
N THR A 49 16.26 -28.03 -19.55
CA THR A 49 16.47 -28.78 -18.31
C THR A 49 17.51 -29.86 -18.54
N GLU A 50 18.63 -29.81 -17.82
CA GLU A 50 19.70 -30.79 -17.94
C GLU A 50 19.28 -32.15 -17.35
N ILE A 51 19.55 -33.23 -18.09
CA ILE A 51 19.34 -34.61 -17.64
C ILE A 51 20.70 -35.33 -17.71
N ALA A 52 21.13 -35.87 -16.57
CA ALA A 52 22.36 -36.64 -16.49
C ALA A 52 22.33 -37.85 -17.44
N ARG A 53 23.47 -38.17 -18.05
CA ARG A 53 23.59 -39.23 -19.06
C ARG A 53 23.11 -40.58 -18.52
N GLU A 54 23.39 -40.87 -17.25
CA GLU A 54 23.04 -42.11 -16.54
C GLU A 54 21.55 -42.19 -16.18
N ALA A 55 20.78 -41.15 -16.49
CA ALA A 55 19.35 -41.08 -16.27
C ALA A 55 18.53 -41.06 -17.56
N LEU A 56 19.15 -41.00 -18.74
CA LEU A 56 18.44 -40.85 -20.02
C LEU A 56 17.49 -42.01 -20.36
N ASP A 57 17.74 -43.21 -19.84
CA ASP A 57 16.90 -44.40 -20.00
C ASP A 57 15.80 -44.52 -18.93
N LYS A 58 15.72 -43.55 -18.01
CA LYS A 58 14.74 -43.53 -16.92
C LYS A 58 13.54 -42.69 -17.29
N ARG A 59 12.42 -42.94 -16.60
CA ARG A 59 11.22 -42.11 -16.73
C ARG A 59 11.36 -40.86 -15.87
N HIS A 60 11.13 -39.71 -16.51
CA HIS A 60 11.18 -38.40 -15.87
C HIS A 60 9.78 -37.80 -15.74
N VAL A 61 9.56 -37.09 -14.62
CA VAL A 61 8.38 -36.25 -14.41
C VAL A 61 8.86 -34.82 -14.29
N ILE A 62 8.45 -33.97 -15.23
CA ILE A 62 8.74 -32.54 -15.22
C ILE A 62 7.52 -31.82 -14.64
N GLU A 63 7.67 -31.31 -13.42
CA GLU A 63 6.70 -30.42 -12.79
C GLU A 63 7.07 -28.97 -13.12
N ILE A 64 6.17 -28.30 -13.83
CA ILE A 64 6.41 -26.96 -14.36
C ILE A 64 5.83 -25.94 -13.39
N CYS A 65 6.67 -25.04 -12.88
CA CYS A 65 6.22 -23.84 -12.21
C CYS A 65 5.52 -22.92 -13.22
N PRO A 66 4.22 -22.62 -13.05
CA PRO A 66 3.51 -21.76 -13.96
C PRO A 66 4.02 -20.31 -13.87
N PHE A 67 4.01 -19.58 -14.99
CA PHE A 67 4.44 -18.19 -15.02
C PHE A 67 3.40 -17.28 -14.35
N ARG A 68 3.58 -17.07 -13.04
CA ARG A 68 2.60 -16.46 -12.14
C ARG A 68 3.26 -15.47 -11.18
N ALA A 69 2.47 -14.68 -10.49
CA ALA A 69 2.93 -13.75 -9.46
C ALA A 69 1.94 -13.76 -8.30
N TRP A 70 2.38 -13.32 -7.12
CA TRP A 70 1.53 -13.03 -5.98
C TRP A 70 0.88 -11.66 -6.12
N VAL A 71 -0.39 -11.56 -5.76
CA VAL A 71 -1.06 -10.31 -5.44
C VAL A 71 -1.71 -10.41 -4.06
N LEU A 72 -1.83 -9.30 -3.34
CA LEU A 72 -2.46 -9.29 -2.03
C LEU A 72 -3.94 -9.69 -2.17
N SER A 73 -4.41 -10.55 -1.27
CA SER A 73 -5.82 -10.89 -1.16
C SER A 73 -6.55 -9.72 -0.52
N LEU A 74 -7.20 -8.91 -1.36
CA LEU A 74 -7.99 -7.77 -0.94
C LEU A 74 -9.41 -7.91 -1.48
N HIS A 75 -10.39 -7.70 -0.60
CA HIS A 75 -11.79 -7.95 -0.90
C HIS A 75 -12.55 -6.62 -0.95
N ASP A 76 -13.19 -6.34 -2.09
CA ASP A 76 -14.08 -5.20 -2.25
C ASP A 76 -15.42 -5.50 -1.56
N THR A 77 -15.50 -5.17 -0.28
CA THR A 77 -16.63 -5.49 0.59
C THR A 77 -16.96 -4.34 1.53
N LYS A 78 -18.24 -4.24 1.91
CA LYS A 78 -18.74 -3.34 2.97
C LYS A 78 -18.76 -3.99 4.35
N GLU A 79 -18.35 -5.25 4.45
CA GLU A 79 -18.23 -5.98 5.72
C GLU A 79 -16.77 -5.99 6.21
N TYR A 80 -16.58 -6.10 7.52
CA TYR A 80 -15.24 -6.15 8.08
C TYR A 80 -14.53 -7.40 7.57
N ASP A 81 -13.35 -7.21 7.01
CA ASP A 81 -12.57 -8.29 6.41
C ASP A 81 -11.18 -8.34 7.05
N LEU A 82 -10.85 -9.49 7.63
CA LEU A 82 -9.59 -9.69 8.33
C LEU A 82 -8.39 -9.71 7.38
N ALA A 83 -8.57 -10.15 6.13
CA ALA A 83 -7.50 -10.14 5.13
C ALA A 83 -7.16 -8.71 4.70
N ASN A 84 -8.18 -7.87 4.49
CA ASN A 84 -8.00 -6.43 4.29
C ASN A 84 -7.32 -5.79 5.50
N ALA A 85 -7.78 -6.07 6.72
CA ALA A 85 -7.20 -5.52 7.94
C ALA A 85 -5.72 -5.89 8.12
N LEU A 86 -5.33 -7.13 7.82
CA LEU A 86 -3.94 -7.57 7.89
C LEU A 86 -3.08 -6.96 6.78
N ASN A 87 -3.48 -7.14 5.50
CA ASN A 87 -2.69 -6.71 4.36
C ASN A 87 -2.54 -5.18 4.33
N LEU A 88 -3.62 -4.43 4.55
CA LEU A 88 -3.57 -2.97 4.59
C LEU A 88 -2.82 -2.44 5.81
N GLY A 89 -2.74 -3.20 6.91
CA GLY A 89 -1.90 -2.88 8.06
C GLY A 89 -0.42 -2.99 7.71
N ILE A 90 -0.03 -4.10 7.09
CA ILE A 90 1.34 -4.31 6.60
C ILE A 90 1.71 -3.23 5.58
N MET A 91 0.79 -2.80 4.72
CA MET A 91 1.05 -1.71 3.75
C MET A 91 1.16 -0.34 4.41
N ALA A 92 0.38 -0.09 5.47
CA ALA A 92 0.47 1.12 6.29
C ALA A 92 1.80 1.20 7.05
N ASP A 93 2.41 0.06 7.40
CA ASP A 93 3.77 -0.01 7.95
C ASP A 93 4.84 0.08 6.85
N LEU A 94 4.67 -0.64 5.74
CA LEU A 94 5.64 -0.66 4.62
C LEU A 94 5.96 0.73 4.07
N VAL A 95 5.00 1.66 4.09
CA VAL A 95 5.23 3.05 3.63
C VAL A 95 6.20 3.83 4.55
N TYR A 96 6.40 3.41 5.80
CA TYR A 96 7.43 3.96 6.70
C TYR A 96 8.84 3.45 6.37
N ALA A 97 8.97 2.21 5.87
CA ALA A 97 10.26 1.60 5.55
C ALA A 97 11.08 2.33 4.46
N ALA A 98 10.49 3.34 3.81
CA ALA A 98 11.07 4.12 2.73
C ALA A 98 11.98 5.28 3.19
N GLU A 99 12.53 5.24 4.40
CA GLU A 99 13.48 6.26 4.87
C GLU A 99 14.77 6.30 4.01
N ALA A 100 14.96 7.47 3.40
CA ALA A 100 16.14 8.03 2.74
C ALA A 100 16.80 7.30 1.56
N LYS A 101 16.87 5.96 1.48
CA LYS A 101 17.48 5.22 0.33
C LYS A 101 16.94 3.79 0.11
N ASN A 102 15.91 3.35 0.84
CA ASN A 102 15.56 1.94 0.86
C ASN A 102 14.60 1.55 -0.28
N PRO A 103 15.00 0.68 -1.23
CA PRO A 103 14.11 0.18 -2.27
C PRO A 103 13.07 -0.83 -1.73
N THR A 104 12.66 -0.78 -0.46
CA THR A 104 11.82 -1.83 0.16
C THR A 104 10.46 -1.99 -0.52
N ILE A 105 9.79 -0.88 -0.85
CA ILE A 105 8.49 -0.91 -1.53
C ILE A 105 8.67 -1.57 -2.91
N ASP A 106 9.67 -1.12 -3.68
CA ASP A 106 10.02 -1.67 -4.99
C ASP A 106 10.36 -3.16 -4.88
N TYR A 107 11.22 -3.54 -3.93
CA TYR A 107 11.63 -4.91 -3.64
C TYR A 107 10.45 -5.79 -3.24
N PHE A 108 9.52 -5.30 -2.42
CA PHE A 108 8.34 -6.03 -2.01
C PHE A 108 7.46 -6.39 -3.22
N PHE A 109 7.12 -5.40 -4.05
CA PHE A 109 6.22 -5.63 -5.19
C PHE A 109 6.91 -6.27 -6.40
N ARG A 110 8.19 -6.00 -6.65
CA ARG A 110 8.90 -6.43 -7.86
C ARG A 110 9.85 -7.61 -7.66
N GLN A 111 10.10 -8.00 -6.41
CA GLN A 111 10.86 -9.23 -6.11
C GLN A 111 10.00 -10.18 -5.28
N LYS A 112 9.55 -9.79 -4.08
CA LYS A 112 8.80 -10.71 -3.19
C LYS A 112 7.47 -11.16 -3.80
N CYS A 113 6.72 -10.25 -4.40
CA CYS A 113 5.47 -10.63 -5.08
C CYS A 113 5.69 -11.41 -6.40
N GLN A 114 6.92 -11.56 -6.87
CA GLN A 114 7.23 -12.31 -8.11
C GLN A 114 7.97 -13.62 -7.84
N ASP A 115 8.26 -13.93 -6.58
CA ASP A 115 8.95 -15.13 -6.12
C ASP A 115 7.94 -16.13 -5.52
N LEU A 116 7.69 -17.24 -6.23
CA LEU A 116 6.75 -18.27 -5.77
C LEU A 116 7.40 -19.32 -4.87
N SER A 117 8.66 -19.13 -4.46
CA SER A 117 9.27 -20.00 -3.45
C SER A 117 8.69 -19.80 -2.04
N CYS A 118 8.10 -18.62 -1.77
CA CYS A 118 7.49 -18.29 -0.49
C CYS A 118 6.36 -17.27 -0.66
N LEU A 119 5.50 -17.14 0.36
CA LEU A 119 4.54 -16.05 0.43
C LEU A 119 5.27 -14.72 0.63
N PRO A 120 4.80 -13.60 0.02
CA PRO A 120 5.38 -12.30 0.26
C PRO A 120 5.33 -11.96 1.76
N GLN A 121 6.42 -11.42 2.27
CA GLN A 121 6.55 -11.08 3.68
C GLN A 121 7.27 -9.75 3.83
N LEU A 122 6.80 -8.93 4.76
CA LEU A 122 7.53 -7.76 5.25
C LEU A 122 8.39 -8.19 6.43
N ALA A 123 9.70 -8.10 6.27
CA ALA A 123 10.67 -8.45 7.29
C ALA A 123 11.25 -7.17 7.90
N GLU A 124 10.84 -6.85 9.12
CA GLU A 124 11.43 -5.79 9.93
C GLU A 124 11.89 -6.41 11.24
N PHE A 125 13.18 -6.77 11.31
CA PHE A 125 13.74 -7.46 12.47
C PHE A 125 13.36 -6.73 13.78
N PRO A 126 12.80 -7.44 14.78
CA PRO A 126 12.70 -8.91 14.93
C PRO A 126 11.42 -9.55 14.33
N ASN A 127 10.52 -8.76 13.74
CA ASN A 127 9.21 -9.21 13.29
C ASN A 127 9.20 -9.59 11.79
N TYR A 128 8.44 -10.64 11.46
CA TYR A 128 8.20 -11.06 10.09
C TYR A 128 6.69 -11.16 9.90
N PHE A 129 6.14 -10.24 9.10
CA PHE A 129 4.71 -10.21 8.81
C PHE A 129 4.47 -10.85 7.45
N HIS A 130 3.83 -12.02 7.44
CA HIS A 130 3.39 -12.66 6.20
C HIS A 130 2.11 -11.98 5.70
N THR A 131 2.06 -11.67 4.41
CA THR A 131 0.81 -11.22 3.79
C THR A 131 -0.08 -12.39 3.45
N LEU A 132 -1.38 -12.11 3.32
CA LEU A 132 -2.30 -13.01 2.64
C LEU A 132 -2.29 -12.68 1.16
N ALA A 133 -1.86 -13.64 0.34
CA ALA A 133 -1.71 -13.45 -1.10
C ALA A 133 -2.37 -14.59 -1.86
N VAL A 134 -2.79 -14.28 -3.09
CA VAL A 134 -3.26 -15.24 -4.08
C VAL A 134 -2.35 -15.18 -5.30
N ASP A 135 -2.12 -16.31 -5.95
CA ASP A 135 -1.36 -16.34 -7.17
C ASP A 135 -2.24 -15.99 -8.37
N VAL A 136 -1.69 -15.21 -9.30
CA VAL A 136 -2.33 -14.76 -10.55
C VAL A 136 -1.40 -15.00 -11.74
N PRO A 137 -1.91 -15.05 -12.99
CA PRO A 137 -1.06 -15.02 -14.19
C PRO A 137 -0.05 -13.85 -14.13
N PHE A 138 1.18 -14.05 -14.60
CA PHE A 138 2.23 -13.01 -14.45
C PHE A 138 1.89 -11.65 -15.10
N ARG A 139 1.05 -11.64 -16.15
CA ARG A 139 0.55 -10.40 -16.76
C ARG A 139 -0.37 -9.58 -15.83
N GLU A 140 -0.94 -10.21 -14.80
CA GLU A 140 -1.86 -9.62 -13.83
C GLU A 140 -1.16 -9.16 -12.54
N ARG A 141 0.18 -9.31 -12.48
CA ARG A 141 1.04 -8.89 -11.37
C ARG A 141 0.90 -7.41 -11.02
N TYR A 142 1.46 -7.02 -9.88
CA TYR A 142 1.73 -5.62 -9.59
C TYR A 142 2.70 -4.99 -10.60
N GLN A 143 2.30 -3.83 -11.12
CA GLN A 143 3.17 -2.93 -11.87
C GLN A 143 4.16 -2.24 -10.94
N PRO A 144 5.23 -1.61 -11.46
CA PRO A 144 6.19 -0.89 -10.63
C PRO A 144 5.49 0.13 -9.72
N PRO A 145 5.75 0.11 -8.40
CA PRO A 145 5.10 1.03 -7.47
C PRO A 145 5.63 2.45 -7.68
N LEU A 146 4.75 3.43 -7.50
CA LEU A 146 5.13 4.85 -7.48
C LEU A 146 5.20 5.31 -6.03
N TYR A 147 6.41 5.66 -5.57
CA TYR A 147 6.65 6.26 -4.26
C TYR A 147 6.88 7.76 -4.38
N MET A 148 6.37 8.52 -3.40
CA MET A 148 6.42 9.98 -3.38
C MET A 148 6.69 10.48 -1.96
N ASN A 149 7.59 11.45 -1.83
CA ASN A 149 8.00 12.05 -0.56
C ASN A 149 8.09 13.56 -0.69
N THR A 150 7.31 14.32 0.10
CA THR A 150 7.28 15.78 -0.02
C THR A 150 8.57 16.44 0.47
N GLY A 151 9.35 15.76 1.32
CA GLY A 151 10.65 16.22 1.78
C GLY A 151 11.80 16.01 0.79
N GLU A 152 11.57 15.28 -0.31
CA GLU A 152 12.63 14.98 -1.29
C GLU A 152 12.82 16.10 -2.32
N GLY A 153 14.08 16.37 -2.68
CA GLY A 153 14.47 17.32 -3.73
C GLY A 153 14.87 18.72 -3.23
N ALA A 154 15.31 19.58 -4.16
CA ALA A 154 15.83 20.93 -3.86
C ALA A 154 14.79 21.91 -3.25
N GLN A 155 13.50 21.55 -3.32
CA GLN A 155 12.38 22.29 -2.73
C GLN A 155 11.62 21.40 -1.73
N GLY A 156 12.31 20.51 -1.01
CA GLY A 156 11.72 19.66 0.03
C GLY A 156 10.94 20.50 1.04
N GLU A 157 9.65 20.18 1.20
CA GLU A 157 8.71 20.90 2.06
C GLU A 157 7.81 19.83 2.68
N GLY A 158 7.83 19.72 4.01
CA GLY A 158 7.12 18.67 4.76
C GLY A 158 7.77 17.29 4.70
N ASP A 159 7.06 16.30 5.22
CA ASP A 159 7.52 14.92 5.46
C ASP A 159 6.46 13.86 5.09
N THR A 160 5.42 14.27 4.37
CA THR A 160 4.36 13.39 3.90
C THR A 160 4.93 12.45 2.84
N ARG A 161 4.73 11.16 3.06
CA ARG A 161 5.15 10.09 2.16
C ARG A 161 3.96 9.25 1.76
N LEU A 162 3.94 8.75 0.54
CA LEU A 162 2.95 7.80 0.09
C LEU A 162 3.49 6.91 -1.01
N PHE A 163 2.88 5.74 -1.19
CA PHE A 163 3.05 4.99 -2.43
C PHE A 163 1.70 4.57 -3.01
N THR A 164 1.69 4.36 -4.32
CA THR A 164 0.61 3.69 -5.03
C THR A 164 1.15 2.53 -5.85
N VAL A 165 0.39 1.44 -5.91
CA VAL A 165 0.71 0.28 -6.73
C VAL A 165 -0.58 -0.27 -7.32
N GLU A 166 -0.52 -0.81 -8.52
CA GLU A 166 -1.68 -1.41 -9.18
C GLU A 166 -1.35 -2.79 -9.74
N CYS A 167 -2.34 -3.68 -9.72
CA CYS A 167 -2.33 -4.93 -10.46
C CYS A 167 -3.54 -4.98 -11.40
N ALA A 168 -3.89 -6.16 -11.93
CA ALA A 168 -5.06 -6.28 -12.80
C ALA A 168 -6.40 -6.04 -12.06
N SER A 169 -6.50 -6.37 -10.77
CA SER A 169 -7.77 -6.34 -10.03
C SER A 169 -7.97 -5.08 -9.18
N HIS A 170 -6.90 -4.46 -8.70
CA HIS A 170 -7.03 -3.35 -7.75
C HIS A 170 -5.89 -2.34 -7.84
N VAL A 171 -6.15 -1.17 -7.26
CA VAL A 171 -5.16 -0.15 -6.95
C VAL A 171 -5.09 0.02 -5.44
N LEU A 172 -3.87 0.12 -4.91
CA LEU A 172 -3.61 0.32 -3.49
C LEU A 172 -2.82 1.60 -3.28
N VAL A 173 -3.29 2.46 -2.38
CA VAL A 173 -2.60 3.68 -1.97
C VAL A 173 -2.35 3.66 -0.47
N ALA A 174 -1.08 3.74 -0.06
CA ALA A 174 -0.68 3.79 1.34
C ALA A 174 -0.11 5.17 1.67
N TRP A 175 -0.61 5.79 2.73
CA TRP A 175 -0.17 7.08 3.22
C TRP A 175 0.62 6.93 4.53
N CYS A 176 1.78 7.56 4.56
CA CYS A 176 2.65 7.63 5.72
C CYS A 176 2.62 9.03 6.32
N GLY A 177 2.57 9.05 7.64
CA GLY A 177 2.69 10.27 8.42
C GLY A 177 4.14 10.67 8.72
N THR A 178 4.28 11.69 9.54
CA THR A 178 5.53 12.15 10.16
C THR A 178 6.08 11.10 11.13
N ASP A 179 7.39 10.80 11.08
CA ASP A 179 8.07 9.87 12.03
C ASP A 179 8.13 10.40 13.46
N SER A 180 7.84 11.69 13.65
CA SER A 180 7.89 12.35 14.94
C SER A 180 6.47 12.68 15.39
N LEU A 181 5.80 11.68 15.97
CA LEU A 181 4.55 11.83 16.73
C LEU A 181 4.67 12.94 17.81
N LEU A 182 5.90 13.16 18.31
CA LEU A 182 6.28 14.25 19.21
C LEU A 182 6.33 15.62 18.52
N ASN A 183 6.85 15.72 17.28
CA ASN A 183 6.83 16.97 16.53
C ASN A 183 5.40 17.35 16.16
N PHE A 184 4.56 16.36 15.80
CA PHE A 184 3.14 16.62 15.61
C PHE A 184 2.52 17.25 16.87
N ARG A 185 2.76 16.69 18.07
CA ARG A 185 2.26 17.23 19.34
C ARG A 185 2.73 18.66 19.63
N THR A 186 3.96 19.02 19.27
CA THR A 186 4.51 20.38 19.47
C THR A 186 4.13 21.35 18.35
N ASP A 187 3.86 20.86 17.13
CA ASP A 187 3.42 21.64 15.96
C ASP A 187 1.89 21.68 15.79
N VAL A 188 1.07 21.18 16.75
CA VAL A 188 -0.41 21.31 16.73
C VAL A 188 -0.81 22.77 16.98
N SER A 189 -0.53 23.60 15.98
CA SER A 189 -0.93 24.98 15.85
C SER A 189 -1.58 25.16 14.47
N PHE A 190 -2.58 24.34 14.16
CA PHE A 190 -3.36 24.49 12.93
C PHE A 190 -4.83 24.25 13.22
N GLY A 191 -5.53 25.34 13.57
CA GLY A 191 -6.96 25.32 13.86
C GLY A 191 -7.84 24.74 12.74
N PRO A 192 -9.11 24.47 13.04
CA PRO A 192 -10.07 23.96 12.08
C PRO A 192 -10.14 24.84 10.82
N LYS A 193 -10.15 24.22 9.65
CA LYS A 193 -10.40 24.89 8.36
C LYS A 193 -11.69 24.38 7.77
N ARG A 194 -12.38 25.25 7.02
CA ARG A 194 -13.58 24.84 6.28
C ARG A 194 -13.27 23.67 5.36
N CYS A 195 -14.10 22.63 5.40
CA CYS A 195 -13.95 21.47 4.53
C CYS A 195 -14.07 21.89 3.05
N PRO A 196 -13.06 21.62 2.19
CA PRO A 196 -13.13 21.89 0.76
C PRO A 196 -14.27 21.12 0.07
N ALA A 197 -14.73 21.62 -1.09
CA ALA A 197 -15.83 21.02 -1.83
C ALA A 197 -15.52 19.57 -2.27
N GLU A 198 -14.29 19.31 -2.69
CA GLU A 198 -13.81 17.98 -3.06
C GLU A 198 -13.78 16.99 -1.90
N LEU A 199 -13.81 17.47 -0.65
CA LEU A 199 -13.86 16.65 0.56
C LEU A 199 -15.24 16.66 1.23
N GLY A 200 -16.28 17.17 0.55
CA GLY A 200 -17.68 17.17 1.02
C GLY A 200 -18.25 18.55 1.36
N GLY A 201 -17.43 19.62 1.42
CA GLY A 201 -17.87 21.02 1.47
C GLY A 201 -18.58 21.50 2.74
N MET A 202 -18.85 20.62 3.70
CA MET A 202 -19.59 20.91 4.93
C MET A 202 -18.74 20.64 6.17
N GLY A 203 -18.94 21.45 7.22
CA GLY A 203 -18.18 21.38 8.46
C GLY A 203 -16.72 21.78 8.29
N ASN A 204 -15.91 21.42 9.28
CA ASN A 204 -14.48 21.69 9.33
C ASN A 204 -13.62 20.41 9.24
N VAL A 205 -12.37 20.60 8.82
CA VAL A 205 -11.28 19.61 8.75
C VAL A 205 -10.06 20.16 9.50
N HIS A 206 -9.26 19.28 10.10
CA HIS A 206 -8.03 19.69 10.79
C HIS A 206 -7.07 20.41 9.82
N GLY A 207 -6.65 21.64 10.17
CA GLY A 207 -5.91 22.52 9.27
C GLY A 207 -4.58 21.93 8.80
N GLY A 208 -3.81 21.34 9.73
CA GLY A 208 -2.49 20.77 9.41
C GLY A 208 -2.58 19.53 8.51
N PHE A 209 -3.61 18.70 8.67
CA PHE A 209 -3.81 17.53 7.81
C PHE A 209 -4.22 17.97 6.40
N LEU A 210 -5.07 18.99 6.31
CA LEU A 210 -5.47 19.56 5.03
C LEU A 210 -4.28 20.19 4.31
N GLU A 211 -3.41 20.94 5.02
CA GLU A 211 -2.22 21.54 4.42
C GLU A 211 -1.23 20.50 3.90
N ALA A 212 -0.93 19.47 4.71
CA ALA A 212 -0.06 18.36 4.31
C ALA A 212 -0.62 17.62 3.08
N TYR A 213 -1.93 17.34 3.07
CA TYR A 213 -2.61 16.73 1.94
C TYR A 213 -2.55 17.61 0.68
N GLN A 214 -2.82 18.91 0.80
CA GLN A 214 -2.73 19.85 -0.32
C GLN A 214 -1.30 20.03 -0.82
N LEU A 215 -0.30 19.98 0.05
CA LEU A 215 1.11 20.01 -0.34
C LEU A 215 1.49 18.79 -1.17
N ALA A 216 1.10 17.60 -0.73
CA ALA A 216 1.28 16.37 -1.50
C ALA A 216 0.59 16.47 -2.88
N LYS A 217 -0.66 16.97 -2.94
CA LYS A 217 -1.37 17.21 -4.20
C LYS A 217 -0.63 18.18 -5.13
N ARG A 218 -0.12 19.30 -4.62
CA ARG A 218 0.62 20.28 -5.43
C ARG A 218 1.91 19.70 -5.98
N LYS A 219 2.66 18.94 -5.17
CA LYS A 219 3.95 18.36 -5.57
C LYS A 219 3.80 17.16 -6.49
N PHE A 220 2.77 16.36 -6.28
CA PHE A 220 2.63 15.09 -6.96
C PHE A 220 1.48 15.05 -7.94
N GLY A 221 0.62 16.06 -8.10
CA GLY A 221 -0.56 15.99 -8.97
C GLY A 221 -0.29 15.45 -10.39
N ASP A 222 0.87 15.77 -10.97
CA ASP A 222 1.29 15.24 -12.26
C ASP A 222 1.87 13.82 -12.20
N LYS A 223 2.59 13.47 -11.12
CA LYS A 223 3.17 12.13 -10.88
C LYS A 223 2.10 11.12 -10.47
N PHE A 224 1.29 11.53 -9.52
CA PHE A 224 0.02 10.98 -9.10
C PHE A 224 -1.06 11.30 -10.13
N ASN A 225 -0.78 11.09 -11.42
CA ASN A 225 -1.65 11.46 -12.51
C ASN A 225 -3.06 10.94 -12.20
N LEU A 226 -3.90 11.82 -11.63
CA LEU A 226 -5.21 11.44 -11.11
C LEU A 226 -6.04 10.90 -12.27
N ARG A 227 -5.77 11.34 -13.51
CA ARG A 227 -6.36 10.78 -14.71
C ARG A 227 -5.91 9.35 -14.99
N ALA A 228 -4.62 9.02 -14.84
CA ALA A 228 -4.15 7.64 -15.00
C ALA A 228 -4.79 6.72 -13.95
N LEU A 229 -4.79 7.15 -12.68
CA LEU A 229 -5.45 6.40 -11.63
C LEU A 229 -6.95 6.25 -11.88
N ARG A 230 -7.65 7.34 -12.21
CA ARG A 230 -9.07 7.32 -12.57
C ARG A 230 -9.32 6.41 -13.77
N THR A 231 -8.44 6.39 -14.76
CA THR A 231 -8.54 5.48 -15.92
C THR A 231 -8.41 4.03 -15.47
N SER A 232 -7.46 3.72 -14.59
CA SER A 232 -7.33 2.38 -14.00
C SER A 232 -8.57 1.98 -13.20
N LEU A 233 -9.18 2.90 -12.45
CA LEU A 233 -10.40 2.65 -11.67
C LEU A 233 -11.65 2.54 -12.56
N ASP A 234 -11.74 3.31 -13.64
CA ASP A 234 -12.79 3.22 -14.66
C ASP A 234 -12.77 1.86 -15.39
N ASN A 235 -11.61 1.21 -15.45
CA ASN A 235 -11.45 -0.18 -15.89
C ASN A 235 -11.92 -1.22 -14.84
N ARG A 236 -12.73 -0.80 -13.87
CA ARG A 236 -13.36 -1.61 -12.82
C ARG A 236 -12.38 -2.26 -11.83
N LYS A 237 -11.25 -1.61 -11.58
CA LYS A 237 -10.37 -1.97 -10.46
C LYS A 237 -10.92 -1.40 -9.16
N SER A 238 -10.85 -2.18 -8.09
CA SER A 238 -11.20 -1.70 -6.75
C SER A 238 -10.09 -0.81 -6.18
N LEU A 239 -10.46 0.18 -5.37
CA LEU A 239 -9.53 1.11 -4.72
C LEU A 239 -9.40 0.79 -3.23
N PHE A 240 -8.20 0.41 -2.81
CA PHE A 240 -7.86 0.22 -1.41
C PHE A 240 -6.95 1.34 -0.93
N ILE A 241 -7.27 1.90 0.23
CA ILE A 241 -6.52 3.00 0.82
C ILE A 241 -6.16 2.61 2.25
N CYS A 242 -4.94 2.91 2.67
CA CYS A 242 -4.52 2.68 4.04
C CYS A 242 -3.57 3.74 4.58
N GLY A 243 -3.48 3.81 5.90
CA GLY A 243 -2.53 4.68 6.59
C GLY A 243 -2.55 4.48 8.10
N HIS A 244 -1.40 4.68 8.73
CA HIS A 244 -1.23 4.62 10.18
C HIS A 244 -0.97 6.02 10.75
N SER A 245 -1.44 6.28 11.98
CA SER A 245 -1.28 7.56 12.70
C SER A 245 -1.70 8.76 11.82
N LEU A 246 -0.85 9.77 11.66
CA LEU A 246 -1.07 10.90 10.76
C LEU A 246 -1.36 10.46 9.32
N GLY A 247 -0.71 9.40 8.83
CA GLY A 247 -0.97 8.82 7.51
C GLY A 247 -2.40 8.33 7.36
N GLY A 248 -3.03 7.86 8.44
CA GLY A 248 -4.46 7.52 8.46
C GLY A 248 -5.36 8.73 8.18
N ALA A 249 -5.03 9.90 8.72
CA ALA A 249 -5.80 11.12 8.49
C ALA A 249 -5.70 11.57 7.02
N LEU A 250 -4.50 11.52 6.45
CA LEU A 250 -4.27 11.82 5.04
C LEU A 250 -4.96 10.81 4.12
N ALA A 251 -4.94 9.52 4.49
CA ALA A 251 -5.66 8.46 3.80
C ALA A 251 -7.18 8.71 3.79
N LEU A 252 -7.76 9.22 4.89
CA LEU A 252 -9.17 9.59 4.95
C LEU A 252 -9.51 10.80 4.06
N LEU A 253 -8.65 11.84 4.04
CA LEU A 253 -8.81 12.96 3.10
C LEU A 253 -8.77 12.49 1.65
N TYR A 254 -7.84 11.59 1.34
CA TYR A 254 -7.73 11.00 0.02
C TYR A 254 -8.95 10.15 -0.35
N ALA A 255 -9.45 9.32 0.57
CA ALA A 255 -10.67 8.56 0.37
C ALA A 255 -11.90 9.44 0.14
N ALA A 256 -12.00 10.57 0.84
CA ALA A 256 -13.07 11.55 0.64
C ALA A 256 -13.04 12.17 -0.76
N GLU A 257 -11.86 12.53 -1.27
CA GLU A 257 -11.70 13.02 -2.65
C GLU A 257 -12.02 11.95 -3.69
N MET A 258 -11.70 10.68 -3.39
CA MET A 258 -11.91 9.54 -4.27
C MET A 258 -13.26 8.84 -4.04
N LYS A 259 -14.18 9.45 -3.28
CA LYS A 259 -15.46 8.84 -2.85
C LYS A 259 -16.29 8.26 -4.00
N ALA A 260 -16.24 8.87 -5.20
CA ALA A 260 -16.95 8.39 -6.39
C ALA A 260 -16.52 6.97 -6.85
N PHE A 261 -15.35 6.50 -6.43
CA PHE A 261 -14.80 5.18 -6.76
C PHE A 261 -15.06 4.13 -5.66
N ASN A 262 -15.85 4.46 -4.64
CA ASN A 262 -16.20 3.58 -3.52
C ASN A 262 -14.97 2.91 -2.86
N PRO A 263 -13.98 3.69 -2.38
CA PRO A 263 -12.77 3.10 -1.79
C PRO A 263 -13.07 2.30 -0.52
N VAL A 264 -12.29 1.24 -0.31
CA VAL A 264 -12.18 0.53 0.97
C VAL A 264 -10.98 1.11 1.72
N LEU A 265 -11.24 1.80 2.83
CA LEU A 265 -10.25 2.49 3.64
C LEU A 265 -10.01 1.73 4.95
N SER A 266 -8.74 1.39 5.25
CA SER A 266 -8.31 0.88 6.55
C SER A 266 -7.29 1.80 7.19
N THR A 267 -7.60 2.32 8.38
CA THR A 267 -6.69 3.21 9.11
C THR A 267 -6.35 2.66 10.47
N TYR A 268 -5.14 2.90 10.96
CA TYR A 268 -4.61 2.35 12.22
C TYR A 268 -4.10 3.49 13.10
N GLY A 269 -4.55 3.59 14.36
CA GLY A 269 -4.09 4.66 15.27
C GLY A 269 -4.41 6.09 14.79
N MET A 270 -5.41 6.25 13.90
CA MET A 270 -5.68 7.52 13.22
C MET A 270 -6.30 8.57 14.16
N PRO A 271 -5.81 9.82 14.20
CA PRO A 271 -6.46 10.92 14.94
C PRO A 271 -7.80 11.34 14.33
N ARG A 272 -8.59 12.16 15.04
CA ARG A 272 -9.83 12.73 14.48
C ARG A 272 -9.47 13.75 13.38
N THR A 273 -10.01 13.57 12.17
CA THR A 273 -9.66 14.41 11.01
C THR A 273 -10.71 15.47 10.69
N PHE A 274 -11.98 15.14 10.91
CA PHE A 274 -13.14 15.94 10.52
C PHE A 274 -13.98 16.33 11.73
N SER A 275 -14.62 17.50 11.65
CA SER A 275 -15.77 17.87 12.49
C SER A 275 -16.89 16.85 12.36
N ARG A 276 -17.84 16.84 13.28
CA ARG A 276 -18.96 15.90 13.25
C ARG A 276 -19.78 16.00 11.97
N LEU A 277 -20.05 17.23 11.49
CA LEU A 277 -20.76 17.46 10.23
C LEU A 277 -19.93 16.97 9.02
N ALA A 278 -18.63 17.28 8.97
CA ALA A 278 -17.77 16.83 7.88
C ALA A 278 -17.62 15.30 7.85
N ALA A 279 -17.50 14.66 9.01
CA ALA A 279 -17.43 13.20 9.15
C ALA A 279 -18.72 12.53 8.67
N TYR A 280 -19.88 13.13 8.99
CA TYR A 280 -21.18 12.65 8.52
C TYR A 280 -21.31 12.68 6.98
N MET A 281 -20.64 13.62 6.31
CA MET A 281 -20.57 13.64 4.84
C MET A 281 -19.74 12.49 4.25
N GLN A 282 -18.88 11.85 5.05
CA GLN A 282 -18.02 10.75 4.62
C GLN A 282 -18.59 9.36 4.93
N ARG A 283 -19.78 9.26 5.53
CA ARG A 283 -20.35 7.98 6.00
C ARG A 283 -20.57 6.90 4.94
N ASP A 284 -20.59 7.28 3.65
CA ASP A 284 -20.75 6.32 2.55
C ASP A 284 -19.41 5.69 2.12
N ILE A 285 -18.29 6.16 2.67
CA ILE A 285 -16.98 5.53 2.48
C ILE A 285 -16.93 4.29 3.38
N THR A 286 -16.57 3.15 2.81
CA THR A 286 -16.28 1.95 3.59
C THR A 286 -14.98 2.18 4.36
N HIS A 287 -15.08 2.52 5.65
CA HIS A 287 -13.93 2.88 6.48
C HIS A 287 -13.85 2.02 7.74
N TYR A 288 -12.79 1.21 7.83
CA TYR A 288 -12.42 0.47 9.03
C TYR A 288 -11.31 1.18 9.80
N ARG A 289 -11.70 1.81 10.90
CA ARG A 289 -10.79 2.48 11.81
C ARG A 289 -10.37 1.54 12.95
N HIS A 290 -9.13 1.07 12.90
CA HIS A 290 -8.51 0.26 13.94
C HIS A 290 -7.93 1.20 15.01
N ALA A 291 -8.55 1.22 16.18
CA ALA A 291 -8.13 1.99 17.34
C ALA A 291 -7.72 1.05 18.46
N ASN A 292 -6.63 1.38 19.16
CA ASN A 292 -6.21 0.70 20.38
C ASN A 292 -6.71 1.53 21.57
N ASP A 293 -7.36 0.91 22.55
CA ASP A 293 -7.96 1.60 23.70
C ASP A 293 -6.92 2.37 24.55
N ASN A 294 -5.66 1.92 24.52
CA ASN A 294 -4.55 2.59 25.20
C ASN A 294 -3.85 3.66 24.34
N ASP A 295 -4.28 3.88 23.10
CA ASP A 295 -3.68 4.86 22.19
C ASP A 295 -4.45 6.19 22.20
N MET A 296 -3.88 7.16 22.92
CA MET A 296 -4.42 8.52 23.03
C MET A 296 -4.47 9.27 21.69
N VAL A 297 -3.68 8.89 20.67
CA VAL A 297 -3.71 9.56 19.35
C VAL A 297 -5.09 9.49 18.74
N THR A 298 -5.77 8.36 18.93
CA THR A 298 -7.13 8.13 18.42
C THR A 298 -8.19 9.04 19.05
N GLN A 299 -7.87 9.71 20.16
CA GLN A 299 -8.78 10.59 20.89
C GLN A 299 -8.49 12.08 20.65
N ILE A 300 -7.48 12.41 19.83
CA ILE A 300 -7.05 13.77 19.55
C ILE A 300 -7.43 14.14 18.10
N PRO A 301 -7.88 15.38 17.83
CA PRO A 301 -8.31 16.40 18.79
C PRO A 301 -9.51 15.94 19.65
N PRO A 302 -9.70 16.48 20.87
CA PRO A 302 -10.83 16.16 21.76
C PRO A 302 -12.20 16.33 21.08
N GLU A 303 -13.24 15.70 21.61
CA GLU A 303 -14.60 15.70 21.03
C GLU A 303 -15.30 17.08 21.11
N VAL A 304 -14.62 18.10 21.63
CA VAL A 304 -15.08 19.48 21.58
C VAL A 304 -15.22 19.83 20.10
N ASP A 305 -16.47 19.97 19.65
CA ASP A 305 -16.83 20.09 18.23
C ASP A 305 -15.86 21.07 17.55
N LEU A 306 -15.20 20.65 16.45
CA LEU A 306 -14.38 21.56 15.63
C LEU A 306 -15.22 22.72 15.07
N ASP A 307 -16.54 22.65 15.25
CA ASP A 307 -17.55 23.66 14.93
C ASP A 307 -17.98 24.49 16.18
N SER A 308 -17.35 24.30 17.35
CA SER A 308 -17.69 25.04 18.57
C SER A 308 -17.01 26.41 18.62
N GLU A 309 -17.72 27.43 19.11
CA GLU A 309 -17.16 28.78 19.34
C GLU A 309 -15.90 28.77 20.21
N LEU A 310 -15.77 27.77 21.08
CA LEU A 310 -14.62 27.58 21.95
C LEU A 310 -13.36 27.27 21.14
N TYR A 311 -13.45 26.39 20.14
CA TYR A 311 -12.32 26.03 19.26
C TYR A 311 -11.98 27.16 18.27
N GLU A 312 -12.98 27.91 17.78
CA GLU A 312 -12.75 29.12 16.98
C GLU A 312 -12.04 30.23 17.77
N LYS A 313 -12.40 30.41 19.06
CA LYS A 313 -11.84 31.47 19.93
C LYS A 313 -10.57 31.07 20.68
N LEU A 314 -10.30 29.78 20.89
CA LEU A 314 -9.15 29.28 21.66
C LEU A 314 -8.18 28.42 20.85
N GLY A 315 -8.48 28.15 19.56
CA GLY A 315 -7.55 27.44 18.67
C GLY A 315 -6.16 28.08 18.64
N TRP A 316 -6.09 29.41 18.66
CA TRP A 316 -4.84 30.19 18.74
C TRP A 316 -4.15 30.16 20.12
N LEU A 317 -4.87 29.76 21.18
CA LEU A 317 -4.31 29.60 22.53
C LEU A 317 -3.65 28.23 22.71
N GLY A 318 -4.04 27.23 21.92
CA GLY A 318 -3.28 25.98 21.73
C GLY A 318 -1.85 26.25 21.24
N ASP A 319 -1.68 27.23 20.34
CA ASP A 319 -0.39 27.68 19.78
C ASP A 319 0.58 28.26 20.84
N LYS A 320 0.10 28.56 22.06
CA LYS A 320 0.91 29.20 23.11
C LYS A 320 0.96 28.47 24.45
N LEU A 321 0.03 27.56 24.72
CA LEU A 321 -0.14 27.05 26.09
C LEU A 321 0.16 25.58 26.31
N GLY A 322 0.58 24.80 25.29
CA GLY A 322 1.13 23.45 25.46
C GLY A 322 0.50 22.71 26.64
N PHE A 323 -0.80 22.40 26.53
CA PHE A 323 -1.52 21.79 27.64
C PHE A 323 -1.03 20.35 27.80
N ASP A 324 0.01 20.20 28.62
CA ASP A 324 0.35 18.96 29.30
C ASP A 324 -0.85 18.55 30.18
N GLY A 325 -1.42 17.41 29.83
CA GLY A 325 -2.45 16.68 30.56
C GLY A 325 -2.45 15.24 30.11
#